data_AF-A0A9N8ZFK6-F1
#
_entry.id   AF-A0A9N8ZFK6-F1
#
_cell.length_a   1.000
_cell.length_b   1.000
_cell.length_c   1.000
_cell.angle_alpha   90.00
_cell.angle_beta   90.00
_cell.angle_gamma   90.00
#
_symmetry.space_group_name_H-M   'P 1'
#
loop_
_entity.id
_entity.type
_entity.pdbx_description
1 polymer ?
#
loop_
_entity_poly.entity_id
_entity_poly.type
_entity_poly.pdbx_seq_one_letter_code
_entity_poly.pdbx_strand_id
1 'polypeptide(L)'
;MDLNKKWQLTTGKIVEDTIYEYGINLGEESLIHSWILDLEDVRLQQLFTTDEWHEIMTQNLQEVPKIPEELAQHMVLYAEVFIY
;
A
#
# COMPACT_ATOMS: atom_id res chain seq x y z
N MET A 1 -4.48 -18.00 6.62
CA MET A 1 -3.56 -17.86 5.46
C MET A 1 -2.45 -18.89 5.58
N ASP A 2 -1.92 -19.37 4.47
CA ASP A 2 -0.73 -20.25 4.44
C ASP A 2 0.48 -19.48 4.97
N LEU A 3 1.14 -19.98 6.02
CA LEU A 3 2.29 -19.30 6.65
C LEU A 3 3.42 -19.04 5.65
N ASN A 4 3.61 -19.93 4.67
CA ASN A 4 4.69 -19.80 3.69
C ASN A 4 4.41 -18.74 2.61
N LYS A 5 3.23 -18.13 2.62
CA LYS A 5 2.81 -17.11 1.65
C LYS A 5 2.67 -15.71 2.24
N LYS A 6 2.86 -15.57 3.56
CA LYS A 6 2.81 -14.25 4.20
C LYS A 6 4.06 -13.45 3.87
N TRP A 7 3.93 -12.13 3.87
CA TRP A 7 5.05 -11.23 3.72
C TRP A 7 5.85 -11.17 5.02
N GLN A 8 6.97 -11.88 5.02
CA GLN A 8 7.96 -11.82 6.09
C GLN A 8 9.07 -10.82 5.73
N LEU A 9 9.31 -9.87 6.63
CA LEU A 9 10.41 -8.91 6.54
C LEU A 9 11.74 -9.57 6.92
N THR A 10 12.85 -8.93 6.58
CA THR A 10 14.21 -9.42 6.90
C THR A 10 14.44 -9.57 8.41
N THR A 11 13.73 -8.78 9.23
CA THR A 11 13.74 -8.90 10.70
C THR A 11 13.02 -10.15 11.23
N GLY A 12 12.31 -10.88 10.36
CA GLY A 12 11.47 -12.03 10.70
C GLY A 12 10.02 -11.65 11.04
N LYS A 13 9.71 -10.35 11.15
CA LYS A 13 8.36 -9.85 11.39
C LYS A 13 7.44 -10.13 10.22
N ILE A 14 6.20 -10.49 10.52
CA ILE A 14 5.17 -10.78 9.52
C ILE A 14 4.25 -9.57 9.38
N VAL A 15 4.16 -9.00 8.18
CA VAL A 15 3.39 -7.78 7.91
C VAL A 15 1.90 -8.03 8.13
N GLU A 16 1.35 -9.11 7.59
CA GLU A 16 -0.06 -9.47 7.71
C GLU A 16 -0.50 -9.66 9.17
N ASP A 17 0.34 -10.28 10.00
CA ASP A 17 0.02 -10.47 11.41
C ASP A 17 0.03 -9.15 12.17
N THR A 18 1.02 -8.29 11.89
CA THR A 18 1.14 -6.95 12.50
C THR A 18 -0.09 -6.09 12.20
N ILE A 19 -0.52 -6.02 10.93
CA ILE A 19 -1.66 -5.18 10.54
C ILE A 19 -3.00 -5.79 10.96
N TYR A 20 -3.10 -7.11 11.02
CA TYR A 20 -4.31 -7.77 11.52
C TYR A 20 -4.50 -7.47 13.00
N GLU A 21 -3.47 -7.66 13.83
CA GLU A 21 -3.51 -7.37 15.26
C GLU A 21 -3.84 -5.89 15.54
N TYR A 22 -3.34 -4.98 14.72
CA TYR A 22 -3.71 -3.58 14.81
C TYR A 22 -5.16 -3.32 14.38
N GLY A 23 -5.55 -3.85 13.22
CA GLY A 23 -6.85 -3.59 12.59
C GLY A 23 -8.05 -4.12 13.40
N ILE A 24 -7.91 -5.25 14.10
CA ILE A 24 -8.99 -5.79 14.96
C ILE A 24 -9.32 -4.88 16.15
N ASN A 25 -8.41 -3.98 16.51
CA ASN A 25 -8.56 -3.07 17.65
C ASN A 25 -9.02 -1.66 17.22
N LEU A 26 -9.13 -1.39 15.92
CA LEU A 26 -9.65 -0.12 15.40
C LEU A 26 -11.17 -0.05 15.58
N GLY A 27 -11.65 1.09 16.08
CA GLY A 27 -13.09 1.35 16.24
C GLY A 27 -13.73 1.93 14.98
N GLU A 28 -12.89 2.40 14.06
CA GLU A 28 -13.25 3.02 12.79
C GLU A 28 -12.73 2.23 11.60
N GLU A 29 -13.42 2.35 10.46
CA GLU A 29 -12.97 1.75 9.21
C GLU A 29 -11.62 2.34 8.77
N SER A 30 -10.72 1.46 8.33
CA SER A 30 -9.40 1.80 7.81
C SER A 30 -9.06 0.92 6.60
N LEU A 31 -8.16 1.40 5.74
CA LEU A 31 -7.63 0.62 4.60
C LEU A 31 -7.00 -0.72 5.04
N ILE A 32 -6.55 -0.80 6.28
CA ILE A 32 -6.04 -2.03 6.91
C ILE A 32 -7.09 -3.14 6.94
N HIS A 33 -8.38 -2.82 7.12
CA HIS A 33 -9.46 -3.82 7.07
C HIS A 33 -9.61 -4.46 5.69
N SER A 34 -9.14 -3.78 4.65
CA SER A 34 -9.07 -4.26 3.27
C SER A 34 -7.69 -4.83 2.88
N TRP A 35 -6.79 -5.05 3.85
CA TRP A 35 -5.41 -5.50 3.62
C TRP A 35 -4.58 -4.56 2.74
N ILE A 36 -4.91 -3.27 2.74
CA ILE A 36 -4.19 -2.24 1.99
C ILE A 36 -3.24 -1.51 2.95
N LEU A 37 -1.96 -1.46 2.58
CA LEU A 37 -0.96 -0.67 3.26
C LEU A 37 -0.93 0.72 2.62
N ASP A 38 -1.45 1.72 3.32
CA ASP A 38 -1.28 3.12 2.95
C ASP A 38 0.08 3.61 3.44
N LEU A 39 1.00 3.85 2.50
CA LEU A 39 2.37 4.29 2.81
C LEU A 39 2.41 5.71 3.40
N GLU A 40 1.30 6.45 3.37
CA GLU A 40 1.15 7.76 3.98
C GLU A 40 0.46 7.70 5.36
N ASP A 41 -0.08 6.54 5.79
CA ASP A 41 -0.68 6.38 7.12
C ASP A 41 0.41 6.30 8.21
N VAL A 42 0.57 7.41 8.94
CA VAL A 42 1.53 7.54 10.03
C VAL A 42 1.29 6.52 11.15
N ARG A 43 0.03 6.13 11.41
CA ARG A 43 -0.30 5.15 12.45
C ARG A 43 0.18 3.76 12.06
N LEU A 44 0.06 3.43 10.77
CA LEU A 44 0.58 2.19 10.20
C LEU A 44 2.11 2.18 10.23
N GLN A 45 2.76 3.29 9.83
CA GLN A 45 4.22 3.43 9.89
C GLN A 45 4.77 3.17 11.29
N GLN A 46 4.11 3.67 12.33
CA GLN A 46 4.52 3.50 13.73
C GLN A 46 4.49 2.04 14.22
N LEU A 47 3.83 1.13 13.51
CA LEU A 47 3.85 -0.30 13.84
C LEU A 47 5.18 -0.96 13.48
N PHE A 48 6.02 -0.32 12.67
CA PHE A 48 7.27 -0.87 12.15
C PHE A 48 8.47 -0.03 12.59
N THR A 49 9.64 -0.66 12.64
CA THR A 49 10.89 0.09 12.79
C THR A 49 11.21 0.87 11.51
N THR A 50 12.12 1.84 11.57
CA THR A 50 12.55 2.61 10.39
C THR A 50 13.06 1.70 9.27
N ASP A 51 13.84 0.67 9.61
CA ASP A 51 14.41 -0.27 8.63
C ASP A 51 13.33 -1.18 8.03
N GLU A 52 12.41 -1.69 8.85
CA GLU A 52 11.25 -2.48 8.41
C GLU A 52 10.34 -1.66 7.48
N TRP A 53 10.08 -0.40 7.81
CA TRP A 53 9.26 0.48 6.99
C TRP A 53 9.93 0.79 5.66
N HIS A 54 11.25 1.05 5.68
CA HIS A 54 12.02 1.23 4.45
C HIS A 54 11.97 -0.02 3.57
N GLU A 55 12.07 -1.21 4.16
CA GLU A 55 11.92 -2.49 3.45
C GLU A 55 10.52 -2.61 2.80
N ILE A 56 9.45 -2.30 3.54
CA ILE A 56 8.07 -2.30 3.03
C ILE A 56 7.91 -1.34 1.85
N MET A 57 8.50 -0.16 1.91
CA MET A 57 8.38 0.85 0.86
C MET A 57 9.16 0.51 -0.42
N THR A 58 10.17 -0.36 -0.33
CA THR A 58 11.13 -0.58 -1.43
C THR A 58 11.04 -1.97 -2.03
N GLN A 59 10.65 -2.98 -1.26
CA GLN A 59 10.47 -4.34 -1.76
C GLN A 59 9.14 -4.49 -2.48
N ASN A 60 9.12 -5.34 -3.51
CA ASN A 60 7.92 -5.71 -4.28
C ASN A 60 7.18 -4.52 -4.91
N LEU A 61 7.83 -3.36 -5.05
CA LEU A 61 7.32 -2.27 -5.87
C LEU A 61 7.13 -2.77 -7.30
N GLN A 62 5.88 -2.85 -7.74
CA GLN A 62 5.59 -3.08 -9.14
C GLN A 62 5.96 -1.83 -9.93
N GLU A 63 6.55 -2.03 -11.11
CA GLU A 63 6.71 -0.93 -12.05
C GLU A 63 5.32 -0.35 -12.36
N VAL A 64 5.19 0.97 -12.21
CA VAL A 64 3.96 1.66 -12.60
C VAL A 64 3.73 1.36 -14.08
N PRO A 65 2.59 0.74 -14.45
CA PRO A 65 2.33 0.41 -15.83
C PRO A 65 2.29 1.69 -16.65
N LYS A 66 3.01 1.70 -17.77
CA LYS A 66 2.96 2.81 -18.72
C LYS A 66 1.59 2.82 -19.38
N ILE A 67 0.95 3.98 -19.38
CA ILE A 67 -0.30 4.19 -20.12
C ILE A 67 0.03 4.10 -21.62
N PRO A 68 -0.68 3.27 -22.41
CA PRO A 68 -0.53 3.26 -23.86
C PRO A 68 -0.77 4.65 -24.45
N GLU A 69 0.01 5.02 -25.48
CA GLU A 69 -0.06 6.35 -26.07
C GLU A 69 -1.47 6.72 -26.55
N GLU A 70 -2.17 5.78 -27.20
CA GLU A 70 -3.55 5.96 -27.67
C GLU A 70 -4.51 6.29 -26.52
N LEU A 71 -4.39 5.57 -25.38
CA LEU A 71 -5.21 5.85 -24.20
C LEU A 71 -4.89 7.22 -23.62
N ALA A 72 -3.61 7.59 -23.55
CA ALA A 72 -3.20 8.92 -23.08
C ALA A 72 -3.76 10.03 -23.98
N GLN A 73 -3.72 9.85 -25.31
CA GLN A 73 -4.31 10.78 -26.27
C GLN A 73 -5.83 10.90 -26.08
N HIS A 74 -6.54 9.80 -25.89
CA HIS A 74 -7.98 9.82 -25.59
C HIS A 74 -8.30 10.54 -24.27
N MET A 75 -7.53 10.28 -23.21
CA MET A 75 -7.71 10.98 -21.93
C MET A 75 -7.55 12.50 -22.09
N VAL A 76 -6.58 12.95 -22.90
CA VAL A 76 -6.38 14.37 -23.19
C VAL A 76 -7.52 14.95 -24.03
N LEU A 77 -7.98 14.23 -25.06
CA LEU A 77 -9.07 14.69 -25.94
C LEU A 77 -10.39 14.94 -25.19
N TYR A 78 -10.66 14.14 -24.15
CA TYR A 78 -11.88 14.23 -23.34
C TYR A 78 -11.67 14.82 -21.95
N ALA A 79 -10.48 15.35 -21.67
CA ALA A 79 -10.27 16.13 -20.47
C ALA A 79 -11.05 17.45 -20.62
N GLU A 80 -12.29 17.49 -20.12
CA GLU A 80 -13.02 18.74 -19.93
C GLU A 80 -12.20 19.62 -18.97
N VAL A 81 -11.39 20.50 -19.53
CA VAL A 81 -10.66 21.50 -18.75
C VAL A 81 -11.69 22.54 -18.30
N PHE A 82 -12.26 22.35 -17.11
CA PHE A 82 -13.00 23.40 -16.42
C PHE A 82 -12.00 24.49 -16.02
N ILE A 83 -11.84 25.48 -16.91
CA ILE A 83 -11.13 26.73 -16.60
C ILE A 83 -12.12 27.62 -15.85
N TYR A 84 -11.90 27.81 -14.55
CA TYR A 84 -12.58 28.83 -13.74
C TYR A 84 -11.89 30.18 -13.86
#